data_AF-A0A415HPZ2-F1
#
_entry.id   AF-A0A415HPZ2-F1
#
_cell.length_a   1.000
_cell.length_b   1.000
_cell.length_c   1.000
_cell.angle_alpha   90.00
_cell.angle_beta   90.00
_cell.angle_gamma   90.00
#
_symmetry.space_group_name_H-M   'P 1'
#
loop_
_entity.id
_entity.type
_entity.pdbx_description
1 polymer ?
#
loop_
_entity_poly.entity_id
_entity_poly.type
_entity_poly.pdbx_seq_one_letter_code
_entity_poly.pdbx_strand_id
1 'polypeptide(L)'
;MLKAMHMARSTYYFEINKNNVVAERNQKILEEIKRIFDENKHRYGVRRVHQELINRGYQVNHKRVQRIMHEAGLAGKRPKEK
;
A
#
# COMPACT_ATOMS: atom_id res chain seq x y z
N MET A 1 11.39 -3.07 33.67
CA MET A 1 11.89 -2.89 32.29
C MET A 1 11.76 -1.45 31.78
N LEU A 2 10.57 -0.83 31.71
CA LEU A 2 10.42 0.56 31.18
C LEU A 2 11.17 1.67 31.95
N LYS A 3 11.37 1.51 33.27
CA LYS A 3 12.10 2.47 34.11
C LYS A 3 13.61 2.56 33.78
N ALA A 4 14.17 1.53 33.15
CA ALA A 4 15.61 1.47 32.83
C ALA A 4 15.98 2.21 31.53
N MET A 5 14.99 2.48 30.66
CA MET A 5 15.19 3.11 29.35
C MET A 5 14.86 4.61 29.31
N HIS A 6 14.56 5.24 30.45
CA HIS A 6 14.16 6.66 30.55
C HIS A 6 13.09 7.10 29.54
N MET A 7 12.21 6.18 29.13
CA MET A 7 11.23 6.43 28.07
C MET A 7 9.82 6.58 28.68
N ALA A 8 9.09 7.61 28.26
CA ALA A 8 7.70 7.77 28.67
C ALA A 8 6.86 6.60 28.14
N ARG A 9 5.88 6.13 28.95
CA ARG A 9 4.98 5.02 28.56
C ARG A 9 4.27 5.29 27.23
N SER A 10 3.91 6.54 26.97
CA SER A 10 3.30 6.99 25.71
C SER A 10 4.22 6.77 24.51
N THR A 11 5.52 7.05 24.65
CA THR A 11 6.52 6.83 23.60
C THR A 11 6.71 5.34 23.31
N TYR A 12 6.78 4.50 24.34
CA TYR A 12 6.90 3.05 24.19
C TYR A 12 5.72 2.44 23.41
N TYR A 13 4.48 2.75 23.79
CA TYR A 13 3.31 2.23 23.08
C TYR A 13 3.11 2.86 21.71
N PHE A 14 3.57 4.09 21.49
CA PHE A 14 3.58 4.72 20.17
C PHE A 14 4.51 3.99 19.21
N GLU A 15 5.76 3.70 19.62
CA GLU A 15 6.73 2.98 18.79
C GLU A 15 6.27 1.56 18.44
N ILE A 16 5.66 0.85 19.40
CA ILE A 16 5.18 -0.51 19.19
C ILE A 16 3.92 -0.56 18.30
N ASN A 17 2.95 0.36 18.48
CA ASN A 17 1.71 0.33 17.70
C ASN A 17 1.86 0.84 16.26
N LYS A 18 2.90 1.63 15.97
CA LYS A 18 3.03 2.32 14.68
C LYS A 18 3.29 1.38 13.50
N ASN A 19 3.94 0.24 13.73
CA ASN A 19 4.52 -0.54 12.64
C ASN A 19 3.64 -1.72 12.17
N ASN A 20 3.00 -2.47 13.08
CA ASN A 20 2.37 -3.75 12.69
C ASN A 20 1.03 -3.59 11.94
N VAL A 21 0.10 -2.79 12.48
CA VAL A 21 -1.26 -2.72 11.92
C VAL A 21 -1.30 -2.06 10.54
N VAL A 22 -0.45 -1.05 10.33
CA VAL A 22 -0.37 -0.32 9.05
C VAL A 22 0.32 -1.18 7.99
N ALA A 23 1.38 -1.91 8.36
CA ALA A 23 2.08 -2.80 7.44
C ALA A 23 1.17 -3.93 6.95
N GLU A 24 0.45 -4.61 7.85
CA GLU A 24 -0.49 -5.68 7.48
C GLU A 24 -1.60 -5.18 6.54
N ARG A 25 -2.17 -4.00 6.82
CA ARG A 25 -3.19 -3.40 5.94
C ARG A 25 -2.61 -3.06 4.56
N ASN A 26 -1.37 -2.59 4.49
CA ASN A 26 -0.71 -2.31 3.21
C ASN A 26 -0.41 -3.60 2.45
N GLN A 27 -0.04 -4.68 3.15
CA GLN A 27 0.24 -5.97 2.54
C GLN A 27 -1.01 -6.58 1.88
N LYS A 28 -2.17 -6.54 2.55
CA LYS A 28 -3.45 -6.97 1.95
C LYS A 28 -3.79 -6.20 0.68
N ILE A 29 -3.64 -4.87 0.71
CA ILE A 29 -3.90 -4.03 -0.47
C ILE A 29 -2.88 -4.32 -1.58
N LEU A 30 -1.61 -4.55 -1.24
CA LEU A 30 -0.57 -4.88 -2.20
C LEU A 30 -0.87 -6.19 -2.93
N GLU A 31 -1.33 -7.23 -2.23
CA GLU A 31 -1.73 -8.49 -2.84
C GLU A 31 -2.89 -8.30 -3.82
N GLU A 32 -3.90 -7.51 -3.44
CA GLU A 32 -5.02 -7.23 -4.33
C GLU A 32 -4.60 -6.41 -5.56
N ILE A 33 -3.72 -5.41 -5.37
CA ILE A 33 -3.12 -4.66 -6.47
C ILE A 33 -2.39 -5.60 -7.44
N LYS A 34 -1.62 -6.56 -6.93
CA LYS A 34 -0.91 -7.55 -7.76
C LYS A 34 -1.88 -8.44 -8.54
N ARG A 35 -2.97 -8.90 -7.92
CA ARG A 35 -4.03 -9.67 -8.61
C ARG A 35 -4.63 -8.88 -9.76
N ILE A 36 -5.09 -7.65 -9.49
CA ILE A 36 -5.63 -6.75 -10.52
C ILE A 36 -4.61 -6.53 -11.64
N PHE A 37 -3.34 -6.35 -11.30
CA PHE A 37 -2.29 -6.09 -12.27
C PHE A 37 -2.05 -7.30 -13.18
N ASP A 38 -2.03 -8.50 -12.62
CA ASP A 38 -1.84 -9.76 -13.36
C ASP A 38 -3.04 -10.07 -14.26
N GLU A 39 -4.26 -9.99 -13.72
CA GLU A 39 -5.53 -10.17 -14.45
C GLU A 39 -5.61 -9.24 -15.68
N ASN A 40 -5.10 -8.01 -15.54
CA ASN A 40 -5.10 -7.01 -16.61
C ASN A 40 -3.82 -7.02 -17.46
N LYS A 41 -3.07 -8.14 -17.44
CA LYS A 41 -1.86 -8.36 -18.26
C LYS A 41 -0.84 -7.25 -18.12
N HIS A 42 -0.67 -6.73 -16.89
CA HIS A 42 0.28 -5.68 -16.54
C HIS A 42 0.05 -4.34 -17.28
N ARG A 43 -1.14 -4.14 -17.85
CA ARG A 43 -1.48 -2.93 -18.61
C ARG A 43 -1.91 -1.78 -17.71
N TYR A 44 -2.46 -2.08 -16.54
CA TYR A 44 -3.09 -1.08 -15.69
C TYR A 44 -2.06 -0.31 -14.87
N GLY A 45 -2.06 1.03 -15.02
CA GLY A 45 -1.34 1.93 -14.13
C GLY A 45 -2.19 2.32 -12.91
N VAL A 46 -1.62 3.15 -12.04
CA VAL A 46 -2.20 3.60 -10.76
C VAL A 46 -3.68 3.99 -10.86
N ARG A 47 -4.05 4.81 -11.85
CA ARG A 47 -5.43 5.28 -12.02
C ARG A 47 -6.42 4.15 -12.29
N ARG A 48 -6.05 3.16 -13.11
CA ARG A 48 -6.94 2.03 -13.45
C ARG A 48 -7.01 1.03 -12.30
N VAL A 49 -5.89 0.75 -11.65
CA VAL A 49 -5.85 -0.09 -10.44
C VAL A 49 -6.69 0.51 -9.32
N HIS A 50 -6.62 1.83 -9.12
CA HIS A 50 -7.44 2.53 -8.11
C HIS A 50 -8.94 2.40 -8.38
N GLN A 51 -9.37 2.56 -9.63
CA GLN A 51 -10.78 2.38 -10.01
C GLN A 51 -11.23 0.94 -9.80
N GLU A 52 -10.40 -0.04 -10.16
CA GLU A 52 -10.72 -1.45 -9.97
C GLU A 52 -10.82 -1.82 -8.48
N LEU A 53 -9.96 -1.24 -7.63
CA LEU A 53 -10.05 -1.39 -6.18
C LEU A 53 -11.38 -0.82 -5.63
N ILE A 54 -11.81 0.34 -6.13
CA ILE A 54 -13.11 0.91 -5.75
C ILE A 54 -14.26 -0.01 -6.20
N ASN A 55 -14.20 -0.54 -7.43
CA ASN A 55 -15.21 -1.45 -7.97
C ASN A 55 -15.33 -2.74 -7.13
N ARG A 56 -14.22 -3.21 -6.55
CA ARG A 56 -14.18 -4.37 -5.63
C ARG A 56 -14.58 -4.01 -4.20
N GLY A 57 -14.96 -2.77 -3.92
CA GLY A 57 -15.43 -2.31 -2.61
C GLY A 57 -14.32 -1.80 -1.68
N TYR A 58 -13.08 -1.66 -2.14
CA TYR A 58 -11.99 -1.12 -1.32
C TYR A 58 -12.04 0.41 -1.25
N GLN A 59 -12.17 0.94 -0.03
CA GLN A 59 -12.06 2.38 0.22
C GLN A 59 -10.59 2.77 0.44
N VAL A 60 -9.88 3.02 -0.67
CA VAL A 60 -8.47 3.44 -0.65
C VAL A 60 -8.25 4.72 -1.45
N ASN A 61 -7.39 5.59 -0.91
CA ASN A 61 -6.99 6.81 -1.60
C ASN A 61 -6.01 6.50 -2.76
N HIS A 62 -6.18 7.16 -3.90
CA HIS A 62 -5.29 7.02 -5.06
C HIS A 62 -3.81 7.29 -4.70
N LYS A 63 -3.50 8.22 -3.79
CA LYS A 63 -2.12 8.48 -3.33
C LYS A 63 -1.51 7.29 -2.60
N ARG A 64 -2.33 6.55 -1.83
CA ARG A 64 -1.90 5.34 -1.13
C ARG A 64 -1.62 4.22 -2.13
N VAL A 65 -2.50 4.03 -3.11
CA VAL A 65 -2.29 3.07 -4.20
C VAL A 65 -1.02 3.41 -4.99
N GLN A 66 -0.81 4.69 -5.32
CA GLN A 66 0.40 5.16 -5.99
C GLN A 66 1.66 4.79 -5.22
N ARG A 67 1.70 5.05 -3.90
CA ARG A 67 2.85 4.75 -3.05
C ARG A 67 3.13 3.25 -3.02
N ILE A 68 2.11 2.43 -2.79
CA ILE A 68 2.24 0.96 -2.72
C ILE A 68 2.71 0.40 -4.07
N MET A 69 2.14 0.86 -5.19
CA MET A 69 2.58 0.43 -6.53
C MET A 69 4.03 0.83 -6.81
N HIS A 70 4.44 2.03 -6.40
CA HIS A 70 5.81 2.51 -6.56
C HIS A 70 6.81 1.70 -5.71
N GLU A 71 6.50 1.49 -4.42
CA GLU A 71 7.29 0.64 -3.51
C GLU A 71 7.43 -0.80 -4.04
N ALA A 72 6.40 -1.31 -4.72
CA ALA A 72 6.39 -2.65 -5.31
C ALA A 72 6.95 -2.72 -6.75
N GLY A 73 7.39 -1.61 -7.34
CA GLY A 73 7.89 -1.56 -8.72
C GLY A 73 6.84 -1.85 -9.79
N LEU A 74 5.55 -1.73 -9.48
CA LEU A 74 4.44 -2.02 -10.39
C LEU A 74 4.12 -0.79 -11.24
N ALA A 75 4.53 -0.83 -12.51
CA ALA A 75 4.24 0.22 -13.49
C ALA A 75 3.45 -0.33 -14.67
N GLY A 76 2.30 0.29 -14.97
CA GLY A 76 1.54 -0.04 -16.16
C GLY A 76 2.30 0.30 -17.43
N LYS A 77 2.09 -0.48 -18.50
CA LYS A 77 2.67 -0.22 -19.83
C LYS A 77 2.31 1.19 -20.33
N ARG A 78 3.33 2.02 -20.58
CA ARG A 78 3.17 3.31 -21.25
C ARG A 78 3.21 3.09 -22.77
N PRO A 79 2.38 3.79 -23.58
CA PRO A 79 2.58 3.84 -25.02
C PRO A 79 3.98 4.40 -25.30
N LYS A 80 4.70 3.81 -26.26
CA LYS A 80 5.95 4.43 -26.73
C LYS A 80 5.60 5.78 -27.34
N GLU A 81 6.37 6.81 -26.98
CA GLU A 81 6.33 8.11 -27.68
C GLU A 81 6.62 7.85 -29.17
N LYS A 82 5.83 8.49 -30.04
CA LYS A 82 5.97 8.40 -31.50
C LYS A 82 7.04 9.37 -31.98
#